data_AF-A0A7G1KDR1-F1
#
_entry.id   AF-A0A7G1KDR1-F1
#
_cell.length_a   1.000
_cell.length_b   1.000
_cell.length_c   1.000
_cell.angle_alpha   90.00
_cell.angle_beta   90.00
_cell.angle_gamma   90.00
#
_symmetry.space_group_name_H-M   'P 1'
#
loop_
_entity.id
_entity.type
_entity.pdbx_description
1 polymer ?
#
loop_
_entity_poly.entity_id
_entity_poly.type
_entity_poly.pdbx_seq_one_letter_code
_entity_poly.pdbx_strand_id
1 'polypeptide(L)'
;MMADGRADVSRMLAVYEPLLRAFVSGELSADNFEAAYLAKFKQDRSQVPGPEFEVLDGLFADVDDYVADAVLRERAGGLDAEQLRDRARAAYTRLYESRPGPGRV
;
A
#
# COMPACT_ATOMS: atom_id res chain seq x y z
N MET A 1 7.21 2.31 28.81
CA MET A 1 5.98 2.28 27.99
C MET A 1 6.37 2.45 26.52
N MET A 2 6.77 1.37 25.84
CA MET A 2 7.23 1.34 24.43
C MET A 2 6.84 0.02 23.72
N ALA A 3 6.02 -0.81 24.37
CA ALA A 3 5.64 -2.13 23.86
C ALA A 3 4.38 -2.08 22.97
N ASP A 4 3.53 -1.05 23.14
CA ASP A 4 2.23 -0.93 22.46
C ASP A 4 2.36 -0.60 20.97
N GLY A 5 3.20 0.40 20.63
CA GLY A 5 3.29 0.90 19.25
C GLY A 5 3.75 -0.13 18.22
N ARG A 6 4.59 -1.11 18.59
CA ARG A 6 5.00 -2.18 17.66
C ARG A 6 3.90 -3.20 17.39
N ALA A 7 3.07 -3.50 18.39
CA ALA A 7 1.92 -4.39 18.21
C ALA A 7 0.84 -3.71 17.36
N ASP A 8 0.61 -2.41 17.56
CA ASP A 8 -0.32 -1.62 16.76
C ASP A 8 0.12 -1.50 15.30
N VAL A 9 1.39 -1.15 15.06
CA VAL A 9 1.95 -1.13 13.69
C VAL A 9 1.82 -2.50 13.02
N SER A 10 2.08 -3.58 13.76
CA SER A 10 1.96 -4.94 13.18
C SER A 10 0.51 -5.30 12.84
N ARG A 11 -0.47 -4.85 13.65
CA ARG A 11 -1.90 -5.00 13.34
C ARG A 11 -2.31 -4.19 12.11
N MET A 12 -1.87 -2.93 12.03
CA MET A 12 -2.10 -2.08 10.86
C MET A 12 -1.56 -2.74 9.60
N LEU A 13 -0.28 -3.15 9.58
CA LEU A 13 0.34 -3.77 8.39
C LEU A 13 -0.35 -5.08 7.98
N ALA A 14 -0.74 -5.91 8.93
CA ALA A 14 -1.46 -7.16 8.62
C ALA A 14 -2.78 -6.93 7.87
N VAL A 15 -3.42 -5.76 8.03
CA VAL A 15 -4.65 -5.40 7.31
C VAL A 15 -4.38 -5.07 5.83
N TYR A 16 -3.21 -4.52 5.50
CA TYR A 16 -2.85 -4.11 4.14
C TYR A 16 -2.04 -5.16 3.37
N GLU A 17 -1.29 -6.02 4.07
CA GLU A 17 -0.44 -7.07 3.48
C GLU A 17 -1.14 -7.91 2.39
N PRO A 18 -2.34 -8.51 2.61
CA PRO A 18 -2.97 -9.34 1.58
C PRO A 18 -3.36 -8.55 0.34
N LEU A 19 -3.76 -7.28 0.52
CA LEU A 19 -4.16 -6.41 -0.58
C LEU A 19 -2.96 -6.00 -1.44
N LEU A 20 -1.88 -5.57 -0.79
CA LEU A 20 -0.63 -5.21 -1.46
C LEU A 20 0.01 -6.42 -2.15
N ARG A 21 0.03 -7.57 -1.47
CA ARG A 21 0.57 -8.82 -2.03
C ARG A 21 -0.18 -9.23 -3.30
N ALA A 22 -1.52 -9.21 -3.28
CA ALA A 22 -2.33 -9.58 -4.44
C ALA A 22 -2.12 -8.64 -5.64
N PHE A 23 -1.94 -7.34 -5.39
CA PHE A 23 -1.69 -6.39 -6.46
C PHE A 23 -0.28 -6.54 -7.05
N VAL A 24 0.74 -6.69 -6.19
CA VAL A 24 2.14 -6.88 -6.60
C VAL A 24 2.35 -8.22 -7.32
N SER A 25 1.64 -9.28 -6.92
CA SER A 25 1.67 -10.59 -7.61
C SER A 25 0.89 -10.62 -8.92
N GLY A 26 0.11 -9.57 -9.19
CA GLY A 26 -0.74 -9.47 -10.38
C GLY A 26 -2.07 -10.22 -10.30
N GLU A 27 -2.43 -10.72 -9.11
CA GLU A 27 -3.74 -11.31 -8.83
C GLU A 27 -4.87 -10.26 -8.80
N LEU A 28 -4.53 -8.99 -8.57
CA LEU A 28 -5.46 -7.86 -8.57
C LEU A 28 -5.11 -6.86 -9.69
N SER A 29 -6.12 -6.34 -10.38
CA SER A 29 -5.95 -5.23 -11.34
C SER A 29 -5.73 -3.90 -10.62
N ALA A 30 -5.18 -2.90 -11.33
CA ALA A 30 -4.97 -1.57 -10.77
C ALA A 30 -6.29 -0.90 -10.35
N ASP A 31 -7.35 -1.00 -11.16
CA ASP A 31 -8.66 -0.42 -10.83
C ASP A 31 -9.29 -1.04 -9.57
N ASN A 32 -9.18 -2.37 -9.44
CA ASN A 32 -9.71 -3.07 -8.26
C ASN A 32 -8.84 -2.78 -7.03
N PHE A 33 -7.54 -2.65 -7.20
CA PHE A 33 -6.62 -2.28 -6.13
C PHE A 33 -6.91 -0.87 -5.63
N GLU A 34 -7.05 0.11 -6.53
CA GLU A 34 -7.36 1.49 -6.20
C GLU A 34 -8.64 1.58 -5.35
N ALA A 35 -9.75 1.05 -5.87
CA ALA A 35 -11.03 1.08 -5.17
C ALA A 35 -10.96 0.40 -3.79
N ALA A 36 -10.32 -0.78 -3.70
CA ALA A 36 -10.19 -1.51 -2.45
C ALA A 36 -9.26 -0.82 -1.45
N TYR A 37 -8.15 -0.23 -1.92
CA TYR A 37 -7.17 0.45 -1.09
C TYR A 37 -7.73 1.75 -0.53
N LEU A 38 -8.30 2.61 -1.38
CA LEU A 38 -8.91 3.87 -0.94
C LEU A 38 -10.06 3.64 0.04
N ALA A 39 -10.92 2.67 -0.22
CA ALA A 39 -12.01 2.32 0.69
C ALA A 39 -11.49 1.82 2.04
N LYS A 40 -10.49 0.93 2.02
CA LYS A 40 -9.87 0.38 3.23
C LYS A 40 -9.17 1.47 4.04
N PHE A 41 -8.35 2.30 3.41
CA PHE A 41 -7.61 3.36 4.08
C PHE A 41 -8.53 4.38 4.75
N LYS A 42 -9.64 4.77 4.10
CA LYS A 42 -10.63 5.71 4.68
C LYS A 42 -11.43 5.13 5.86
N GLN A 43 -11.55 3.80 5.95
CA GLN A 43 -12.35 3.12 6.98
C GLN A 43 -11.50 2.53 8.11
N ASP A 44 -10.18 2.45 7.93
CA ASP A 44 -9.29 1.78 8.85
C ASP A 44 -9.06 2.60 10.12
N ARG A 45 -9.49 2.05 11.27
CA ARG A 45 -9.28 2.63 12.59
C ARG A 45 -8.04 2.10 13.30
N SER A 46 -7.31 1.19 12.67
CA SER A 46 -6.06 0.62 13.19
C SER A 46 -4.82 1.41 12.78
N GLN A 47 -4.99 2.48 12.00
CA GLN A 47 -3.91 3.37 11.59
C GLN A 47 -3.24 4.01 12.80
N VAL A 48 -1.92 3.83 12.88
CA VAL A 48 -1.10 4.44 13.93
C VAL A 48 -0.01 5.29 13.30
N PRO A 49 0.20 6.54 13.76
CA PRO A 49 1.26 7.38 13.23
C PRO A 49 2.63 6.74 13.39
N GLY A 50 3.44 6.79 12.34
CA GLY A 50 4.79 6.24 12.33
C GLY A 50 5.36 6.09 10.92
N PRO A 51 6.63 5.69 10.78
CA PRO A 51 7.29 5.52 9.48
C PRO A 51 6.54 4.57 8.55
N GLU A 52 5.93 3.51 9.10
CA GLU A 52 5.14 2.55 8.32
C GLU A 52 3.85 3.16 7.80
N PHE A 53 3.21 4.03 8.59
CA PHE A 53 2.03 4.76 8.15
C PHE A 53 2.39 5.79 7.08
N GLU A 54 3.53 6.48 7.17
CA GLU A 54 4.00 7.40 6.13
C GLU A 54 4.19 6.69 4.77
N VAL A 55 4.61 5.42 4.78
CA VAL A 55 4.69 4.62 3.54
C VAL A 55 3.29 4.30 2.98
N LEU A 56 2.33 3.97 3.85
CA LEU A 56 0.94 3.71 3.43
C LEU A 56 0.25 4.99 2.94
N ASP A 57 0.47 6.12 3.62
CA ASP A 57 -0.06 7.43 3.25
C ASP A 57 0.54 7.93 1.92
N GLY A 58 1.85 7.73 1.71
CA GLY A 58 2.48 7.99 0.42
C GLY A 58 1.90 7.11 -0.70
N LEU A 59 1.64 5.84 -0.42
CA LEU A 59 0.98 4.96 -1.39
C LEU A 59 -0.47 5.36 -1.62
N PHE A 60 -1.18 5.88 -0.61
CA PHE A 60 -2.52 6.42 -0.78
C PHE A 60 -2.52 7.58 -1.79
N ALA A 61 -1.55 8.49 -1.70
CA ALA A 61 -1.40 9.57 -2.68
C ALA A 61 -1.08 9.04 -4.09
N ASP A 62 -0.19 8.05 -4.22
CA ASP A 62 0.11 7.40 -5.51
C ASP A 62 -1.14 6.69 -6.09
N VAL A 63 -1.98 6.09 -5.24
CA VAL A 63 -3.25 5.46 -5.64
C VAL A 63 -4.29 6.50 -6.05
N ASP A 64 -4.39 7.62 -5.35
CA ASP A 64 -5.31 8.72 -5.71
C ASP A 64 -4.89 9.42 -7.03
N ASP A 65 -3.60 9.35 -7.38
CA ASP A 65 -3.05 9.86 -8.64
C ASP A 65 -3.17 8.84 -9.80
N TYR A 66 -3.66 7.62 -9.56
CA TYR A 66 -3.87 6.63 -10.62
C TYR A 66 -5.01 7.03 -11.54
N VAL A 67 -4.77 6.92 -12.84
CA VAL A 67 -5.78 7.19 -13.88
C VAL A 67 -5.83 6.03 -14.86
N ALA A 68 -6.91 5.24 -14.80
CA ALA A 68 -7.13 4.09 -15.68
C ALA A 68 -7.26 4.48 -17.16
N ASP A 69 -7.98 5.58 -17.44
CA ASP A 69 -8.22 6.05 -18.80
C ASP A 69 -7.00 6.78 -19.36
N ALA A 70 -6.41 6.23 -20.43
CA ALA A 70 -5.20 6.80 -21.04
C ALA A 70 -5.42 8.22 -21.62
N VAL A 71 -6.60 8.51 -22.17
CA VAL A 71 -6.92 9.83 -22.74
C VAL A 71 -7.09 10.86 -21.64
N LEU A 72 -7.71 10.48 -20.52
CA LEU A 72 -7.81 11.33 -19.34
C LEU A 72 -6.42 11.58 -18.74
N ARG A 73 -5.60 10.53 -18.61
CA ARG A 73 -4.24 10.60 -18.07
C ARG A 73 -3.31 11.50 -18.90
N GLU A 74 -3.39 11.45 -20.23
CA GLU A 74 -2.61 12.34 -21.10
C GLU A 74 -2.94 13.83 -20.88
N ARG A 75 -4.15 14.14 -20.42
CA ARG A 75 -4.62 15.52 -20.22
C ARG A 75 -4.44 16.01 -18.79
N ALA A 76 -4.72 15.15 -17.81
CA ALA A 76 -4.70 15.48 -16.40
C ALA A 76 -3.36 15.15 -15.71
N GLY A 77 -2.54 14.30 -16.32
CA GLY A 77 -1.45 13.61 -15.65
C GLY A 77 -1.94 12.39 -14.87
N GLY A 78 -1.05 11.83 -14.06
CA GLY A 78 -1.35 10.69 -13.20
C GLY A 78 -0.57 9.43 -13.58
N LEU A 79 -0.68 8.41 -12.71
CA LEU A 79 -0.02 7.12 -12.87
C LEU A 79 -0.82 6.18 -13.76
N ASP A 80 -0.11 5.40 -14.56
CA ASP A 80 -0.69 4.21 -15.19
C ASP A 80 -0.63 2.99 -14.25
N ALA A 81 -1.20 1.88 -14.71
CA ALA A 81 -1.31 0.65 -13.92
C ALA A 81 0.06 0.01 -13.61
N GLU A 82 1.04 0.14 -14.50
CA GLU A 82 2.38 -0.40 -14.32
C GLU A 82 3.16 0.44 -13.31
N GLN A 83 3.11 1.77 -13.46
CA GLN A 83 3.70 2.72 -12.52
C GLN A 83 3.11 2.56 -11.12
N LEU A 84 1.79 2.44 -10.99
CA LEU A 84 1.14 2.19 -9.70
C LEU A 84 1.63 0.88 -9.08
N ARG A 85 1.80 -0.17 -9.90
CA ARG A 85 2.31 -1.46 -9.43
C ARG A 85 3.75 -1.38 -8.94
N ASP A 86 4.60 -0.62 -9.62
CA ASP A 86 5.98 -0.39 -9.17
C ASP A 86 6.03 0.38 -7.85
N ARG A 87 5.16 1.38 -7.67
CA ARG A 87 5.01 2.10 -6.40
C ARG A 87 4.54 1.18 -5.27
N ALA A 88 3.50 0.38 -5.52
CA ALA A 88 3.01 -0.59 -4.56
C ALA A 88 4.07 -1.64 -4.20
N ARG A 89 4.88 -2.08 -5.18
CA ARG A 89 5.99 -3.01 -4.94
C ARG A 89 7.07 -2.38 -4.07
N ALA A 90 7.47 -1.14 -4.33
CA ALA A 90 8.44 -0.44 -3.50
C ALA A 90 7.94 -0.26 -2.06
N ALA A 91 6.66 0.10 -1.87
CA ALA A 91 6.03 0.17 -0.56
C ALA A 91 6.01 -1.20 0.14
N TYR A 92 5.65 -2.27 -0.59
CA TYR A 92 5.64 -3.63 -0.06
C TYR A 92 7.03 -4.08 0.42
N THR A 93 8.07 -3.87 -0.39
CA THR A 93 9.46 -4.20 0.00
C THR A 93 9.88 -3.45 1.26
N ARG A 94 9.55 -2.15 1.37
CA ARG A 94 9.87 -1.35 2.57
C ARG A 94 9.17 -1.86 3.82
N LEU A 95 7.90 -2.25 3.72
CA LEU A 95 7.07 -2.63 4.86
C LEU A 95 7.30 -4.09 5.31
N TYR A 96 7.51 -5.01 4.37
CA TYR A 96 7.47 -6.46 4.63
C TYR A 96 8.81 -7.16 4.38
N GLU A 97 9.62 -6.73 3.41
CA GLU A 97 10.89 -7.41 3.08
C GLU A 97 12.08 -6.85 3.88
N SER A 98 12.00 -5.62 4.38
CA SER A 98 13.04 -5.05 5.26
C SER A 98 12.97 -5.54 6.71
N ARG A 99 11.88 -6.24 7.10
CA ARG A 99 11.88 -7.02 8.33
C ARG A 99 12.71 -8.28 8.07
N PRO A 100 13.85 -8.51 8.75
CA PRO A 100 14.44 -9.83 8.74
C PRO A 100 13.36 -10.78 9.27
N GLY A 101 12.78 -11.59 8.38
CA GLY A 101 11.92 -12.69 8.80
C GLY A 101 12.69 -13.49 9.87
N PRO A 102 12.01 -14.04 10.90
CA PRO A 102 12.71 -14.83 11.90
C PRO A 102 13.52 -15.89 11.17
N GLY A 103 14.84 -15.79 11.32
CA GLY A 103 15.79 -16.70 10.68
C GLY A 103 15.31 -18.12 10.92
N ARG A 104 15.03 -18.84 9.84
CA ARG A 104 14.81 -20.28 9.91
C ARG A 104 16.11 -20.90 10.45
N VAL A 105 16.05 -21.35 11.71
CA VAL A 105 16.99 -22.29 12.31
C VAL A 105 16.67 -23.71 11.87
#